data_AF-A0A1V5YZ77-F1
#
_entry.id   AF-A0A1V5YZ77-F1
#
_cell.length_a   1.000
_cell.length_b   1.000
_cell.length_c   1.000
_cell.angle_alpha   90.00
_cell.angle_beta   90.00
_cell.angle_gamma   90.00
#
_symmetry.space_group_name_H-M   'P 1'
#
loop_
_entity.id
_entity.type
_entity.pdbx_description
1 polymer ?
#
loop_
_entity_poly.entity_id
_entity_poly.type
_entity_poly.pdbx_seq_one_letter_code
_entity_poly.pdbx_strand_id
1 'polypeptide(L)'
;MLVGWCAWVYVTFVFGVQVFSVPETDVDVGQIVRTSGYAAAPGLFAIFGIIPLLYVPALALALVWMLAAMVVSVRQAFDYSSTWRALGVCAAGWIVLAAYIGGVVLLLQC
;
A
#
# COMPACT_ATOMS: atom_id res chain seq x y z
N MET A 1 -0.26 7.17 11.74
CA MET A 1 0.04 5.92 10.99
C MET A 1 -1.13 4.96 10.91
N LEU A 2 -1.87 4.68 12.00
CA LEU A 2 -3.05 3.80 11.98
C LEU A 2 -4.19 4.31 11.08
N VAL A 3 -4.58 5.58 11.17
CA VAL A 3 -5.71 6.13 10.39
C VAL A 3 -5.45 6.06 8.87
N GLY A 4 -4.24 6.44 8.43
CA GLY A 4 -3.84 6.35 7.03
C GLY A 4 -3.74 4.92 6.53
N TRP A 5 -3.29 4.00 7.38
CA TRP A 5 -3.25 2.56 7.08
C TRP A 5 -4.66 1.97 6.97
N CYS A 6 -5.58 2.31 7.88
CA CYS A 6 -6.98 1.90 7.80
C CYS A 6 -7.66 2.43 6.54
N ALA A 7 -7.41 3.71 6.19
CA ALA A 7 -7.91 4.32 4.96
C ALA A 7 -7.37 3.58 3.72
N TRP A 8 -6.09 3.22 3.73
CA TRP A 8 -5.48 2.42 2.66
C TRP A 8 -6.14 1.05 2.52
N VAL A 9 -6.27 0.29 3.61
CA VAL A 9 -6.94 -1.03 3.60
C VAL A 9 -8.36 -0.91 3.03
N TYR A 10 -9.11 0.11 3.46
CA TYR A 10 -10.46 0.38 2.97
C TYR A 10 -10.49 0.69 1.47
N VAL A 11 -9.62 1.58 0.98
CA VAL A 11 -9.51 1.91 -0.44
C VAL A 11 -9.16 0.68 -1.26
N THR A 12 -8.16 -0.10 -0.84
CA THR A 12 -7.73 -1.30 -1.58
C THR A 12 -8.84 -2.35 -1.64
N PHE A 13 -9.59 -2.50 -0.55
CA PHE A 13 -10.77 -3.36 -0.49
C PHE A 13 -11.87 -2.88 -1.46
N VAL A 14 -12.24 -1.61 -1.42
CA VAL A 14 -13.27 -1.04 -2.30
C VAL A 14 -12.87 -1.19 -3.77
N PHE A 15 -11.64 -0.83 -4.14
CA PHE A 15 -11.19 -0.94 -5.53
C PHE A 15 -11.03 -2.39 -6.01
N GLY A 16 -10.48 -3.27 -5.17
CA GLY A 16 -10.31 -4.68 -5.55
C GLY A 16 -11.64 -5.43 -5.70
N VAL A 17 -12.61 -5.16 -4.81
CA VAL A 17 -13.94 -5.81 -4.84
C VAL A 17 -14.89 -5.18 -5.84
N GLN A 18 -14.89 -3.85 -6.01
CA GLN A 18 -15.87 -3.19 -6.88
C GLN A 18 -15.39 -2.96 -8.32
N VAL A 19 -14.08 -2.74 -8.54
CA VAL A 19 -13.55 -2.37 -9.86
C VAL A 19 -12.93 -3.58 -10.58
N PHE A 20 -12.36 -4.52 -9.84
CA PHE A 20 -11.65 -5.67 -10.40
C PHE A 20 -12.23 -7.03 -10.00
N SER A 21 -13.47 -7.08 -9.47
CA SER A 21 -14.13 -8.34 -9.11
C SER A 21 -14.32 -9.25 -10.32
N VAL A 22 -13.86 -10.48 -10.18
CA VAL A 22 -14.13 -11.62 -11.07
C VAL A 22 -15.08 -12.56 -10.32
N PRO A 23 -15.91 -13.38 -10.99
CA PRO A 23 -16.78 -14.36 -10.32
C PRO A 23 -16.05 -15.32 -9.35
N GLU A 24 -14.72 -15.46 -9.47
CA GLU A 24 -13.86 -16.28 -8.61
C GLU A 24 -13.11 -15.49 -7.52
N THR A 25 -13.33 -14.17 -7.40
CA THR A 25 -12.63 -13.35 -6.40
C THR A 25 -13.21 -13.59 -5.01
N ASP A 26 -12.59 -14.50 -4.25
CA ASP A 26 -12.80 -14.62 -2.79
C ASP A 26 -11.82 -13.68 -2.06
N VAL A 27 -12.34 -12.91 -1.11
CA VAL A 27 -11.60 -11.79 -0.51
C VAL A 27 -11.28 -12.09 0.93
N ASP A 28 -10.03 -12.46 1.22
CA ASP A 28 -9.57 -12.66 2.59
C ASP A 28 -9.04 -11.35 3.19
N VAL A 29 -9.95 -10.62 3.85
CA VAL A 29 -9.64 -9.38 4.57
C VAL A 29 -8.59 -9.61 5.67
N GLY A 30 -8.58 -10.79 6.31
CA GLY A 30 -7.60 -11.14 7.34
C GLY A 30 -6.19 -11.22 6.76
N GLN A 31 -6.06 -11.71 5.53
CA GLN A 31 -4.78 -11.73 4.82
C GLN A 31 -4.31 -10.32 4.44
N ILE A 32 -5.20 -9.43 3.95
CA ILE A 32 -4.87 -8.00 3.67
C ILE A 32 -4.33 -7.32 4.91
N VAL A 33 -5.02 -7.48 6.04
CA VAL A 33 -4.64 -6.84 7.31
C VAL A 33 -3.29 -7.34 7.82
N ARG A 34 -3.06 -8.66 7.81
CA ARG A 34 -1.79 -9.23 8.28
C ARG A 34 -0.61 -8.85 7.38
N THR A 35 -0.79 -8.92 6.07
CA THR A 35 0.31 -8.64 5.11
C THR A 35 0.57 -7.15 4.93
N SER A 36 -0.45 -6.29 4.94
CA SER A 36 -0.25 -4.83 4.95
C SER A 36 0.31 -4.32 6.27
N GLY A 37 0.06 -5.02 7.38
CA GLY A 37 0.75 -4.79 8.65
C GLY A 37 2.26 -5.04 8.55
N TYR A 38 2.67 -6.10 7.85
CA TYR A 38 4.08 -6.33 7.49
C TYR A 38 4.65 -5.28 6.53
N ALA A 39 3.82 -4.72 5.64
CA ALA A 39 4.24 -3.62 4.77
C ALA A 39 4.56 -2.32 5.55
N ALA A 40 4.14 -2.20 6.82
CA ALA A 40 4.53 -1.08 7.70
C ALA A 40 5.89 -1.29 8.41
N ALA A 41 6.43 -2.52 8.40
CA ALA A 41 7.75 -2.86 8.96
C ALA A 41 8.92 -1.98 8.45
N PRO A 42 8.95 -1.47 7.20
CA PRO A 42 9.99 -0.54 6.76
C PRO A 42 10.14 0.74 7.60
N GLY A 43 9.17 1.10 8.45
CA GLY A 43 9.39 2.12 9.48
C GLY A 43 10.57 1.82 10.41
N LEU A 44 10.97 0.55 10.54
CA LEU A 44 12.16 0.13 11.26
C LEU A 44 13.46 0.61 10.57
N PHE A 45 13.48 0.78 9.25
CA PHE A 45 14.63 1.35 8.53
C PHE A 45 14.87 2.83 8.88
N ALA A 46 13.90 3.51 9.51
CA ALA A 46 14.10 4.86 10.03
C ALA A 46 15.25 4.96 11.05
N ILE A 47 15.61 3.84 11.71
CA ILE A 47 16.76 3.81 12.63
C ILE A 47 18.09 4.11 11.91
N PHE A 48 18.20 3.77 10.62
CA PHE A 48 19.38 4.08 9.80
C PHE A 48 19.43 5.55 9.36
N GLY A 49 18.35 6.32 9.56
CA GLY A 49 18.32 7.76 9.27
C GLY A 49 19.21 8.60 10.17
N ILE A 50 19.73 8.02 11.26
CA ILE A 50 20.74 8.65 12.13
C ILE A 50 22.08 8.79 11.39
N ILE A 51 22.35 7.94 10.39
CA ILE A 51 23.58 7.98 9.59
C ILE A 51 23.28 8.68 8.26
N PRO A 52 23.78 9.91 8.00
CA PRO A 52 23.39 10.72 6.84
C PRO A 52 23.63 10.02 5.50
N LEU A 53 24.66 9.17 5.41
CA LEU A 53 25.02 8.46 4.19
C LEU A 53 24.16 7.20 3.93
N LEU A 54 23.57 6.62 4.98
CA LEU A 54 22.74 5.42 4.88
C LEU A 54 21.24 5.73 4.78
N TYR A 55 20.83 6.96 5.09
CA TYR A 55 19.44 7.37 5.02
C TYR A 55 18.82 7.18 3.63
N VAL A 56 19.49 7.65 2.57
CA VAL A 56 18.99 7.58 1.19
C VAL A 56 18.83 6.13 0.71
N PRO A 57 19.85 5.25 0.81
CA PRO A 57 19.68 3.86 0.40
C PRO A 57 18.68 3.09 1.29
N ALA A 58 18.62 3.37 2.60
CA ALA A 58 17.63 2.74 3.49
C ALA A 58 16.20 3.16 3.11
N LEU A 59 15.99 4.43 2.75
CA LEU A 59 14.70 4.92 2.27
C LEU A 59 14.31 4.27 0.94
N ALA A 60 15.24 4.16 -0.01
CA ALA A 60 14.99 3.49 -1.28
C ALA A 60 14.61 2.01 -1.08
N LEU A 61 15.34 1.30 -0.20
CA LEU A 61 15.04 -0.10 0.13
C LEU A 61 13.66 -0.23 0.79
N ALA A 62 13.32 0.67 1.71
CA ALA A 62 12.03 0.71 2.38
C ALA A 62 10.87 0.93 1.40
N LEU A 63 11.05 1.78 0.38
CA LEU A 63 10.05 2.01 -0.67
C LEU A 63 9.84 0.78 -1.55
N VAL A 64 10.92 0.12 -1.97
CA VAL A 64 10.85 -1.12 -2.76
C VAL A 64 10.17 -2.23 -1.94
N TRP A 65 10.52 -2.35 -0.65
CA TRP A 65 9.89 -3.29 0.27
C TRP A 65 8.39 -3.02 0.40
N MET A 66 7.99 -1.77 0.64
CA MET A 66 6.57 -1.38 0.72
C MET A 66 5.80 -1.76 -0.54
N LEU A 67 6.38 -1.49 -1.71
CA LEU A 67 5.76 -1.80 -3.00
C LEU A 67 5.59 -3.31 -3.18
N ALA A 68 6.66 -4.08 -2.93
CA ALA A 68 6.65 -5.53 -3.07
C ALA A 68 5.67 -6.20 -2.09
N ALA A 69 5.67 -5.78 -0.82
CA ALA A 69 4.76 -6.29 0.20
C ALA A 69 3.29 -5.97 -0.16
N MET A 70 3.02 -4.79 -0.73
CA MET A 70 1.67 -4.44 -1.18
C MET A 70 1.20 -5.28 -2.36
N VAL A 71 2.03 -5.47 -3.38
CA VAL A 71 1.67 -6.30 -4.54
C VAL A 71 1.40 -7.74 -4.10
N VAL A 72 2.19 -8.30 -3.18
CA VAL A 72 1.98 -9.65 -2.64
C VAL A 72 0.70 -9.70 -1.81
N SER A 73 0.45 -8.71 -0.95
CA SER A 73 -0.77 -8.59 -0.13
C SER A 73 -2.02 -8.63 -0.98
N VAL A 74 -2.11 -7.77 -2.00
CA VAL A 74 -3.27 -7.68 -2.90
C VAL A 74 -3.41 -8.95 -3.73
N ARG A 75 -2.32 -9.49 -4.27
CA ARG A 75 -2.41 -10.70 -5.09
C ARG A 75 -2.94 -11.89 -4.30
N GLN A 76 -2.46 -12.06 -3.07
CA GLN A 76 -2.87 -13.13 -2.17
C GLN A 76 -4.31 -12.94 -1.68
N ALA A 77 -4.67 -11.72 -1.29
CA ALA A 77 -5.97 -11.45 -0.70
C ALA A 77 -7.16 -11.50 -1.66
N PHE A 78 -6.92 -11.24 -2.94
CA PHE A 78 -7.94 -11.28 -3.99
C PHE A 78 -7.84 -12.54 -4.87
N ASP A 79 -6.96 -13.48 -4.48
CA ASP A 79 -6.62 -14.71 -5.18
C ASP A 79 -6.41 -14.52 -6.70
N TYR A 80 -5.68 -13.46 -7.07
CA TYR A 80 -5.48 -13.11 -8.47
C TYR A 80 -4.45 -14.04 -9.13
N SER A 81 -4.87 -14.73 -10.20
CA SER A 81 -4.00 -15.56 -11.03
C SER A 81 -2.88 -14.78 -11.73
N SER A 82 -3.09 -13.48 -12.00
CA SER A 82 -2.13 -12.60 -12.67
C SER A 82 -1.68 -11.42 -11.81
N THR A 83 -0.36 -11.30 -11.63
CA THR A 83 0.30 -10.20 -10.89
C THR A 83 0.02 -8.81 -11.49
N TRP A 84 -0.30 -8.74 -12.79
CA TRP A 84 -0.57 -7.47 -13.49
C TRP A 84 -1.82 -6.76 -12.95
N ARG A 85 -2.79 -7.51 -12.46
CA ARG A 85 -4.03 -6.95 -11.88
C ARG A 85 -3.78 -6.40 -10.48
N ALA A 86 -3.00 -7.11 -9.67
CA ALA A 86 -2.56 -6.62 -8.37
C ALA A 86 -1.77 -5.30 -8.50
N LEU A 87 -0.90 -5.20 -9.51
CA LEU A 87 -0.21 -3.95 -9.86
C LEU A 87 -1.19 -2.82 -10.22
N GLY A 88 -2.23 -3.10 -11.00
CA GLY A 88 -3.27 -2.12 -11.35
C GLY A 88 -4.02 -1.61 -10.12
N VAL A 89 -4.40 -2.49 -9.19
CA VAL A 89 -5.04 -2.12 -7.92
C VAL A 89 -4.10 -1.29 -7.06
N CYS A 90 -2.83 -1.68 -6.93
CA CYS A 90 -1.82 -0.90 -6.21
C CYS A 90 -1.63 0.50 -6.82
N ALA A 91 -1.54 0.59 -8.15
CA ALA A 91 -1.39 1.88 -8.85
C ALA A 91 -2.60 2.80 -8.61
N ALA A 92 -3.83 2.27 -8.67
CA ALA A 92 -5.04 3.03 -8.36
C ALA A 92 -5.03 3.53 -6.91
N GLY A 93 -4.66 2.68 -5.95
CA GLY A 93 -4.53 3.06 -4.54
C GLY A 93 -3.52 4.20 -4.33
N TRP A 94 -2.36 4.16 -5.02
CA TRP A 94 -1.36 5.23 -4.97
C TRP A 94 -1.87 6.55 -5.54
N ILE A 95 -2.64 6.53 -6.63
CA ILE A 95 -3.24 7.74 -7.22
C ILE A 95 -4.23 8.39 -6.24
N VAL A 96 -5.10 7.59 -5.62
CA VAL A 96 -6.07 8.08 -4.62
C VAL A 96 -5.34 8.68 -3.41
N LEU A 97 -4.30 8.01 -2.92
CA LEU A 97 -3.49 8.51 -1.81
C LEU A 97 -2.79 9.83 -2.17
N ALA A 98 -2.19 9.93 -3.36
CA ALA A 98 -1.55 11.14 -3.84
C ALA A 98 -2.54 12.31 -3.98
N ALA A 99 -3.74 12.04 -4.51
CA ALA A 99 -4.81 13.03 -4.62
C ALA A 99 -5.28 13.52 -3.24
N TYR A 100 -5.44 12.61 -2.27
CA TYR A 100 -5.79 12.95 -0.89
C TYR A 100 -4.71 13.82 -0.23
N ILE A 101 -3.44 13.41 -0.31
CA ILE A 101 -2.31 14.18 0.25
C ILE A 101 -2.22 15.56 -0.41
N GLY A 102 -2.30 15.63 -1.74
CA GLY A 102 -2.28 16.89 -2.48
C GLY A 102 -3.42 17.82 -2.09
N GLY A 103 -4.64 17.29 -1.94
CA GLY A 103 -5.80 18.06 -1.50
C GLY A 103 -5.66 18.60 -0.08
N VAL A 104 -5.16 17.77 0.86
CA VAL A 104 -4.90 18.20 2.25
C VAL A 104 -3.83 19.29 2.28
N VAL A 105 -2.73 19.13 1.54
CA VAL A 105 -1.66 20.15 1.48
C VAL A 105 -2.20 21.47 0.92
N LEU A 106 -3.02 21.43 -0.14
CA LEU A 106 -3.63 22.62 -0.73
C LEU A 106 -4.56 23.35 0.27
N LEU A 107 -5.36 22.61 1.03
CA LEU A 107 -6.25 23.15 2.06
C LEU A 107 -5.52 23.77 3.24
N LEU A 108 -4.35 23.23 3.62
CA LEU A 108 -3.51 23.78 4.68
C LEU A 108 -2.73 25.03 4.25
N GLN A 109 -2.75 25.36 2.95
CA GLN A 109 -2.11 26.54 2.37
C GLN A 109 -3.11 27.67 2.05
N CYS A 110 -4.39 27.51 2.41
CA CYS A 110 -5.44 28.54 2.33
C CYS A 110 -5.82 29.03 3.74
#